data_AF-A0A3S2U191-F1
#
_entry.id   AF-A0A3S2U191-F1
#
_cell.length_a   1.000
_cell.length_b   1.000
_cell.length_c   1.000
_cell.angle_alpha   90.00
_cell.angle_beta   90.00
_cell.angle_gamma   90.00
#
_symmetry.space_group_name_H-M   'P 1'
#
loop_
_entity.id
_entity.type
_entity.pdbx_description
1 polymer ?
#
loop_
_entity_poly.entity_id
_entity_poly.type
_entity_poly.pdbx_seq_one_letter_code
_entity_poly.pdbx_strand_id
1 'polypeptide(L)'
;MSCLPLHTARPPAPQPCQDRRGFTMVELLLAIVVVAILAAIAVPAYNESVRKSRRSEAYTALAAVQQAQERWRNNNASYTTALTAAGGDDPPGLGLSDVTPGGYYAVSIDAADATGYTLTAFGRDGTSQASDECRGLRVRLAGGNLTYAGCGTADCGGFAATHTCWTR
;
A
#
# COMPACT_ATOMS: atom_id res chain seq x y z
N MET A 1 50.05 33.81 70.08
CA MET A 1 48.66 33.90 69.59
C MET A 1 48.67 34.79 68.37
N SER A 2 48.49 34.18 67.20
CA SER A 2 48.79 34.73 65.88
C SER A 2 47.72 35.68 65.35
N CYS A 3 48.17 36.80 64.77
CA CYS A 3 47.38 37.60 63.84
C CYS A 3 47.37 36.90 62.46
N LEU A 4 46.18 36.53 61.98
CA LEU A 4 45.94 36.11 60.59
C LEU A 4 45.51 37.33 59.76
N PRO A 5 46.00 37.49 58.52
CA PRO A 5 45.58 38.60 57.66
C PRO A 5 44.22 38.28 57.02
N LEU A 6 43.31 39.25 57.08
CA LEU A 6 42.05 39.25 56.33
C LEU A 6 42.35 39.26 54.84
N HIS A 7 42.15 38.11 54.19
CA HIS A 7 42.11 37.96 52.75
C HIS A 7 40.86 38.68 52.22
N THR A 8 41.02 39.86 51.64
CA THR A 8 39.95 40.57 50.93
C THR A 8 39.67 39.85 49.62
N ALA A 9 38.61 39.03 49.59
CA ALA A 9 38.09 38.45 48.36
C ALA A 9 37.54 39.59 47.48
N ARG A 10 38.07 39.72 46.26
CA ARG A 10 37.58 40.67 45.24
C ARG A 10 36.19 40.20 44.77
N PRO A 11 35.17 41.07 44.70
CA PRO A 11 33.86 40.68 44.18
C PRO A 11 33.95 40.31 42.68
N PRO A 12 33.17 39.33 42.21
CA PRO A 12 33.13 38.94 40.81
C PRO A 12 32.59 40.09 39.94
N ALA A 13 33.21 40.30 38.79
CA ALA A 13 32.75 41.29 37.81
C ALA A 13 31.34 40.95 37.30
N PRO A 14 30.50 41.95 37.01
CA PRO A 14 29.16 41.73 36.46
C PRO A 14 29.28 41.05 35.09
N GLN A 15 28.73 39.84 34.96
CA GLN A 15 28.64 39.16 33.67
C GLN A 15 27.50 39.81 32.85
N PRO A 16 27.71 40.08 31.55
CA PRO A 16 26.63 40.56 30.70
C PRO A 16 25.54 39.50 30.65
N CYS A 17 24.32 39.87 31.02
CA CYS A 17 23.15 39.01 30.87
C CYS A 17 22.99 38.72 29.37
N GLN A 18 23.29 37.48 28.96
CA GLN A 18 22.99 37.02 27.61
C GLN A 18 21.48 37.03 27.45
N ASP A 19 21.01 37.88 26.55
CA ASP A 19 19.60 38.01 26.22
C ASP A 19 19.13 36.68 25.62
N ARG A 20 18.37 35.91 26.40
CA ARG A 20 17.79 34.65 25.95
C ARG A 20 16.71 34.97 24.92
N ARG A 21 17.09 34.97 23.64
CA ARG A 21 16.16 35.12 22.52
C ARG A 21 15.14 33.98 22.57
N GLY A 22 13.94 34.30 23.04
CA GLY A 22 12.78 33.43 22.96
C GLY A 22 12.16 33.46 21.57
N PHE A 23 11.50 32.37 21.17
CA PHE A 23 10.71 32.32 19.94
C PHE A 23 9.55 33.31 20.02
N THR A 24 9.32 34.10 18.97
CA THR A 24 8.16 35.01 18.94
C THR A 24 6.88 34.24 18.63
N MET A 25 5.74 34.71 19.14
CA MET A 25 4.41 34.15 18.77
C MET A 25 4.16 34.26 17.25
N VAL A 26 4.72 35.29 16.61
CA VAL A 26 4.60 35.53 15.17
C VAL A 26 5.45 34.53 14.37
N GLU A 27 6.66 34.19 14.81
CA GLU A 27 7.47 33.13 14.17
C GLU A 27 6.77 31.79 14.22
N LEU A 28 6.15 31.44 15.35
CA LEU A 28 5.40 30.21 15.46
C LEU A 28 4.21 30.18 14.48
N LEU A 29 3.49 31.30 14.38
CA LEU A 29 2.36 31.44 13.45
C LEU A 29 2.79 31.26 11.99
N LEU A 30 3.86 31.93 11.57
CA LEU A 30 4.40 31.81 10.22
C LEU A 30 4.88 30.37 9.93
N ALA A 31 5.56 29.74 10.89
CA ALA A 31 6.04 28.37 10.75
C ALA A 31 4.88 27.38 10.53
N ILE A 32 3.80 27.50 11.30
CA ILE A 32 2.61 26.64 11.16
C ILE A 32 1.96 26.85 9.78
N VAL A 33 1.88 28.10 9.31
CA VAL A 33 1.33 28.40 7.98
C VAL A 33 2.14 27.69 6.87
N VAL A 34 3.47 27.75 6.94
CA VAL A 34 4.32 27.05 5.95
C VAL A 34 4.13 25.53 6.02
N VAL A 35 4.11 24.95 7.22
CA VAL A 35 3.90 23.51 7.41
C VAL A 35 2.52 23.08 6.88
N ALA A 36 1.48 23.88 7.09
CA ALA A 36 0.13 23.58 6.59
C ALA A 36 0.07 23.53 5.06
N ILE A 37 0.75 24.47 4.37
CA ILE A 37 0.82 24.49 2.90
C ILE A 37 1.54 23.24 2.38
N LEU A 38 2.68 22.88 3.00
CA LEU A 38 3.44 21.69 2.61
C LEU A 38 2.63 20.40 2.83
N ALA A 39 1.96 20.30 3.98
CA ALA A 39 1.15 19.12 4.33
C ALA A 39 -0.01 18.91 3.35
N ALA A 40 -0.65 19.98 2.85
CA ALA A 40 -1.75 19.90 1.91
C ALA A 40 -1.37 19.19 0.59
N ILE A 41 -0.11 19.30 0.15
CA ILE A 41 0.40 18.65 -1.06
C ILE A 41 1.03 17.28 -0.71
N ALA A 42 1.78 17.22 0.38
CA ALA A 42 2.55 16.03 0.74
C ALA A 42 1.67 14.84 1.13
N VAL A 43 0.59 15.07 1.88
CA VAL A 43 -0.28 14.00 2.39
C VAL A 43 -0.99 13.22 1.26
N PRO A 44 -1.69 13.85 0.29
CA PRO A 44 -2.31 13.08 -0.79
C PRO A 44 -1.28 12.37 -1.66
N ALA A 45 -0.13 13.00 -1.95
CA ALA A 45 0.94 12.39 -2.73
C ALA A 45 1.55 11.16 -2.03
N TYR A 46 1.79 11.25 -0.71
CA TYR A 46 2.26 10.12 0.10
C TYR A 46 1.24 8.97 0.11
N ASN A 47 -0.03 9.29 0.32
CA ASN A 47 -1.09 8.27 0.30
C ASN A 47 -1.14 7.55 -1.04
N GLU A 48 -1.02 8.25 -2.17
CA GLU A 48 -1.01 7.61 -3.50
C GLU A 48 0.22 6.73 -3.70
N SER A 49 1.40 7.16 -3.23
CA SER A 49 2.61 6.33 -3.27
C SER A 49 2.43 5.01 -2.51
N VAL A 50 1.82 5.07 -1.32
CA VAL A 50 1.50 3.88 -0.51
C VAL A 50 0.50 2.97 -1.22
N ARG A 51 -0.56 3.53 -1.83
CA ARG A 51 -1.54 2.74 -2.61
C ARG A 51 -0.87 2.07 -3.81
N LYS A 52 0.00 2.76 -4.54
CA LYS A 52 0.78 2.19 -5.64
C LYS A 52 1.65 1.02 -5.19
N SER A 53 2.29 1.12 -4.03
CA SER A 53 3.06 0.01 -3.46
C SER A 53 2.16 -1.20 -3.14
N ARG A 54 0.95 -0.96 -2.62
CA ARG A 54 -0.04 -2.03 -2.34
C ARG A 54 -0.58 -2.67 -3.63
N ARG A 55 -0.75 -1.91 -4.71
CA ARG A 55 -1.07 -2.44 -6.04
C ARG A 55 0.00 -3.40 -6.57
N SER A 56 1.28 -3.13 -6.26
CA SER A 56 2.38 -4.04 -6.59
C SER A 56 2.24 -5.42 -5.93
N GLU A 57 1.76 -5.47 -4.69
CA GLU A 57 1.45 -6.74 -4.02
C GLU A 57 0.34 -7.50 -4.76
N ALA A 58 -0.72 -6.80 -5.18
CA ALA A 58 -1.81 -7.39 -5.95
C ALA A 58 -1.34 -7.94 -7.30
N TYR A 59 -0.48 -7.22 -8.03
CA TYR A 59 0.13 -7.72 -9.27
C TYR A 59 0.95 -8.98 -9.05
N THR A 60 1.72 -9.02 -7.96
CA THR A 60 2.53 -10.18 -7.60
C THR A 60 1.66 -11.38 -7.25
N ALA A 61 0.58 -11.15 -6.49
CA ALA A 61 -0.37 -12.20 -6.13
C ALA A 61 -1.09 -12.75 -7.37
N LEU A 62 -1.59 -11.89 -8.26
CA LEU A 62 -2.23 -12.31 -9.52
C LEU A 62 -1.27 -13.12 -10.39
N ALA A 63 -0.02 -12.67 -10.54
CA ALA A 63 1.00 -13.42 -11.29
C ALA A 63 1.29 -14.81 -10.68
N ALA A 64 1.31 -14.91 -9.35
CA ALA A 64 1.46 -16.20 -8.66
C ALA A 64 0.27 -17.14 -8.95
N VAL A 65 -0.95 -16.61 -8.96
CA VAL A 65 -2.15 -17.38 -9.32
C VAL A 65 -2.08 -17.86 -10.77
N GLN A 66 -1.67 -17.02 -11.73
CA GLN A 66 -1.49 -17.44 -13.13
C GLN A 66 -0.48 -18.58 -13.25
N GLN A 67 0.67 -18.48 -12.59
CA GLN A 67 1.66 -19.56 -12.60
C GLN A 67 1.12 -20.85 -11.99
N ALA A 68 0.31 -20.76 -10.93
CA ALA A 68 -0.29 -21.92 -10.29
C ALA A 68 -1.40 -22.55 -11.15
N GLN A 69 -2.22 -21.76 -11.85
CA GLN A 69 -3.18 -22.23 -12.85
C GLN A 69 -2.47 -23.00 -13.97
N GLU A 70 -1.30 -22.55 -14.39
CA GLU A 70 -0.57 -23.16 -15.50
C GLU A 70 0.03 -24.50 -15.06
N ARG A 71 0.55 -24.56 -13.83
CA ARG A 71 0.96 -25.84 -13.21
C ARG A 71 -0.21 -26.80 -13.02
N TRP A 72 -1.38 -26.27 -12.65
CA TRP A 72 -2.60 -27.05 -12.48
C TRP A 72 -3.05 -27.72 -13.77
N ARG A 73 -3.05 -26.99 -14.90
CA ARG A 73 -3.44 -27.52 -16.22
C ARG A 73 -2.57 -28.66 -16.72
N ASN A 74 -1.32 -28.74 -16.26
CA ASN A 74 -0.44 -29.85 -16.66
C ASN A 74 -0.99 -31.20 -16.20
N ASN A 75 -1.77 -31.23 -15.12
CA ASN A 75 -2.34 -32.47 -14.54
C ASN A 75 -3.86 -32.55 -14.64
N ASN A 76 -4.54 -31.47 -15.04
CA ASN A 76 -6.01 -31.37 -15.02
C ASN A 76 -6.56 -30.89 -16.37
N ALA A 77 -7.72 -31.42 -16.79
CA ALA A 77 -8.37 -31.08 -18.05
C ALA A 77 -8.93 -29.65 -18.12
N SER A 78 -9.09 -28.97 -16.97
CA SER A 78 -9.55 -27.58 -16.87
C SER A 78 -8.75 -26.80 -15.84
N TYR A 79 -8.84 -25.47 -15.92
CA TYR A 79 -8.43 -24.56 -14.86
C TYR A 79 -9.36 -24.74 -13.66
N THR A 80 -8.91 -24.32 -12.48
CA THR A 80 -9.71 -24.43 -11.24
C THR A 80 -10.22 -23.07 -10.79
N THR A 81 -11.38 -23.03 -10.14
CA THR A 81 -11.86 -21.86 -9.40
C THR A 81 -11.43 -21.88 -7.94
N ALA A 82 -10.86 -22.99 -7.46
CA ALA A 82 -10.41 -23.13 -6.08
C ALA A 82 -9.02 -22.51 -5.90
N LEU A 83 -8.95 -21.36 -5.23
CA LEU A 83 -7.70 -20.65 -4.96
C LEU A 83 -6.96 -21.23 -3.76
N THR A 84 -7.67 -21.40 -2.65
CA THR A 84 -7.16 -22.02 -1.43
C THR A 84 -7.34 -23.53 -1.53
N ALA A 85 -6.45 -24.28 -0.89
CA ALA A 85 -6.71 -25.69 -0.63
C ALA A 85 -7.57 -25.77 0.64
N ALA A 86 -8.90 -25.85 0.50
CA ALA A 86 -9.71 -26.22 1.65
C ALA A 86 -9.54 -27.73 1.87
N GLY A 87 -9.29 -28.12 3.12
CA GLY A 87 -9.17 -29.53 3.47
C GLY A 87 -10.46 -30.27 3.14
N GLY A 88 -10.42 -31.16 2.13
CA GLY A 88 -11.58 -31.92 1.66
C GLY A 88 -11.92 -31.72 0.19
N ASP A 89 -11.36 -30.71 -0.47
CA ASP A 89 -11.53 -30.54 -1.92
C ASP A 89 -10.61 -31.51 -2.69
N ASP A 90 -11.20 -32.33 -3.55
CA ASP A 90 -10.49 -33.15 -4.54
C ASP A 90 -10.90 -32.69 -5.95
N PRO A 91 -10.01 -32.07 -6.73
CA PRO A 91 -8.61 -31.79 -6.41
C PRO A 91 -8.43 -30.56 -5.48
N PRO A 92 -7.39 -30.55 -4.63
CA PRO A 92 -7.15 -29.44 -3.69
C PRO A 92 -6.86 -28.19 -4.51
N GLY A 93 -7.47 -27.05 -4.21
CA GLY A 93 -7.21 -25.80 -4.95
C GLY A 93 -5.73 -25.39 -5.02
N LEU A 94 -5.44 -24.21 -5.58
CA LEU A 94 -4.05 -23.79 -5.85
C LEU A 94 -3.15 -23.63 -4.60
N GLY A 95 -3.69 -23.73 -3.39
CA GLY A 95 -2.94 -23.62 -2.14
C GLY A 95 -2.42 -22.20 -1.88
N LEU A 96 -3.05 -21.20 -2.49
CA LEU A 96 -2.69 -19.79 -2.35
C LEU A 96 -3.64 -19.08 -1.39
N SER A 97 -3.14 -18.03 -0.73
CA SER A 97 -3.94 -17.14 0.12
C SER A 97 -4.91 -16.32 -0.72
N ASP A 98 -6.14 -16.15 -0.21
CA ASP A 98 -7.16 -15.26 -0.77
C ASP A 98 -6.95 -13.80 -0.36
N VAL A 99 -5.91 -13.48 0.39
CA VAL A 99 -5.55 -12.13 0.79
C VAL A 99 -4.05 -11.88 0.59
N THR A 100 -3.69 -10.69 0.11
CA THR A 100 -2.27 -10.30 -0.03
C THR A 100 -1.58 -10.17 1.34
N PRO A 101 -0.24 -10.29 1.43
CA PRO A 101 0.46 -10.23 2.71
C PRO A 101 0.18 -8.97 3.53
N GLY A 102 0.03 -7.81 2.89
CA GLY A 102 -0.33 -6.56 3.56
C GLY A 102 -1.80 -6.47 4.00
N GLY A 103 -2.66 -7.42 3.60
CA GLY A 103 -4.07 -7.43 3.96
C GLY A 103 -4.94 -6.43 3.20
N TYR A 104 -4.44 -5.86 2.10
CA TYR A 104 -5.12 -4.76 1.39
C TYR A 104 -5.99 -5.20 0.22
N TYR A 105 -5.69 -6.37 -0.35
CA TYR A 105 -6.42 -6.94 -1.49
C TYR A 105 -6.92 -8.34 -1.16
N ALA A 106 -8.15 -8.62 -1.53
CA ALA A 106 -8.68 -9.97 -1.62
C ALA A 106 -8.47 -10.50 -3.05
N VAL A 107 -8.03 -11.73 -3.20
CA VAL A 107 -7.70 -12.38 -4.47
C VAL A 107 -8.68 -13.53 -4.71
N SER A 108 -9.22 -13.62 -5.91
CA SER A 108 -10.20 -14.65 -6.30
C SER A 108 -9.96 -15.13 -7.73
N ILE A 109 -10.48 -16.33 -8.00
CA ILE A 109 -10.67 -16.84 -9.35
C ILE A 109 -12.16 -16.81 -9.62
N ASP A 110 -12.61 -15.83 -10.40
CA ASP A 110 -14.04 -15.59 -10.62
C ASP A 110 -14.66 -16.60 -11.58
N ALA A 111 -13.86 -17.10 -12.52
CA ALA A 111 -14.26 -18.09 -13.50
C ALA A 111 -13.05 -18.89 -13.99
N ALA A 112 -13.26 -20.16 -14.30
CA ALA A 112 -12.25 -21.04 -14.87
C ALA A 112 -12.92 -22.14 -15.70
N ASP A 113 -12.33 -22.48 -16.84
CA ASP A 113 -12.79 -23.56 -17.71
C ASP A 113 -11.60 -24.28 -18.38
N ALA A 114 -11.81 -25.06 -19.44
CA ALA A 114 -10.74 -25.74 -20.16
C ALA A 114 -9.83 -24.80 -20.97
N THR A 115 -10.28 -23.60 -21.29
CA THR A 115 -9.65 -22.70 -22.25
C THR A 115 -9.20 -21.37 -21.64
N GLY A 116 -9.59 -21.10 -20.40
CA GLY A 116 -9.28 -19.84 -19.77
C GLY A 116 -9.71 -19.73 -18.31
N TYR A 117 -9.41 -18.57 -17.75
CA TYR A 117 -9.76 -18.18 -16.39
C TYR A 117 -9.88 -16.66 -16.28
N THR A 118 -10.55 -16.21 -15.22
CA THR A 118 -10.61 -14.81 -14.81
C THR A 118 -10.18 -14.70 -13.36
N LEU A 119 -9.15 -13.90 -13.12
CA LEU A 119 -8.60 -13.60 -11.81
C LEU A 119 -8.95 -12.18 -11.44
N THR A 120 -9.24 -11.97 -10.16
CA THR A 120 -9.50 -10.64 -9.61
C THR A 120 -8.71 -10.45 -8.32
N ALA A 121 -8.07 -9.31 -8.17
CA ALA A 121 -7.60 -8.77 -6.91
C ALA A 121 -8.39 -7.48 -6.63
N PHE A 122 -9.19 -7.49 -5.57
CA PHE A 122 -10.06 -6.38 -5.22
C PHE A 122 -9.68 -5.76 -3.88
N GLY A 123 -9.55 -4.44 -3.84
CA GLY A 123 -9.21 -3.68 -2.64
C GLY A 123 -10.27 -3.88 -1.57
N ARG A 124 -9.82 -4.28 -0.38
CA ARG A 124 -10.68 -4.62 0.76
C ARG A 124 -11.31 -3.38 1.38
N ASP A 125 -12.58 -3.50 1.75
CA ASP A 125 -13.28 -2.49 2.55
C ASP A 125 -12.59 -2.25 3.89
N GLY A 126 -12.74 -1.03 4.41
CA GLY A 126 -12.07 -0.61 5.66
C GLY A 126 -10.56 -0.38 5.53
N THR A 127 -9.98 -0.53 4.33
CA THR A 127 -8.56 -0.22 4.05
C THR A 127 -8.43 1.01 3.14
N SER A 128 -7.20 1.52 2.96
CA SER A 128 -6.97 2.63 2.01
C SER A 128 -7.32 2.28 0.57
N GLN A 129 -7.33 0.98 0.21
CA GLN A 129 -7.61 0.55 -1.17
C GLN A 129 -9.09 0.66 -1.51
N ALA A 130 -9.97 0.82 -0.51
CA ALA A 130 -11.39 1.04 -0.74
C ALA A 130 -11.69 2.33 -1.54
N SER A 131 -10.78 3.32 -1.48
CA SER A 131 -10.89 4.59 -2.19
C SER A 131 -9.83 4.76 -3.29
N ASP A 132 -9.19 3.68 -3.73
CA ASP A 132 -8.23 3.70 -4.84
C ASP A 132 -9.00 3.72 -6.18
N GLU A 133 -8.58 4.55 -7.14
CA GLU A 133 -9.12 4.53 -8.51
C GLU A 133 -8.82 3.22 -9.23
N CYS A 134 -7.82 2.49 -8.75
CA CYS A 134 -7.42 1.16 -9.19
C CYS A 134 -7.70 0.11 -8.10
N ARG A 135 -8.87 0.23 -7.46
CA ARG A 135 -9.35 -0.69 -6.43
C ARG A 135 -9.46 -2.12 -6.91
N GLY A 136 -9.98 -2.35 -8.12
CA GLY A 136 -10.07 -3.68 -8.73
C GLY A 136 -9.01 -3.87 -9.81
N LEU A 137 -8.31 -5.00 -9.77
CA LEU A 137 -7.29 -5.41 -10.73
C LEU A 137 -7.62 -6.82 -11.22
N ARG A 138 -7.76 -6.99 -12.54
CA ARG A 138 -8.27 -8.23 -13.12
C ARG A 138 -7.40 -8.70 -14.27
N VAL A 139 -7.28 -10.02 -14.39
CA VAL A 139 -6.57 -10.69 -15.49
C VAL A 139 -7.48 -11.77 -16.04
N ARG A 140 -7.63 -11.82 -17.36
CA ARG A 140 -8.39 -12.88 -18.02
C ARG A 140 -7.56 -13.53 -19.11
N LEU A 141 -7.48 -14.85 -19.04
CA LEU A 141 -7.06 -15.70 -20.14
C LEU A 141 -8.31 -16.21 -20.85
N ALA A 142 -8.43 -15.97 -22.15
CA ALA A 142 -9.52 -16.52 -22.95
C ALA A 142 -9.02 -16.86 -24.35
N GLY A 143 -9.12 -18.14 -24.74
CA GLY A 143 -8.67 -18.59 -26.06
C GLY A 143 -7.19 -18.31 -26.32
N GLY A 144 -6.34 -18.42 -25.30
CA GLY A 144 -4.90 -18.14 -25.37
C GLY A 144 -4.52 -16.65 -25.29
N ASN A 145 -5.49 -15.73 -25.24
CA ASN A 145 -5.21 -14.30 -25.12
C ASN A 145 -5.33 -13.84 -23.67
N LEU A 146 -4.28 -13.16 -23.18
CA LEU A 146 -4.30 -12.48 -21.89
C LEU A 146 -4.80 -11.04 -22.06
N THR A 147 -5.79 -10.68 -21.25
CA THR A 147 -6.39 -9.35 -21.18
C THR A 147 -6.36 -8.86 -19.74
N TYR A 148 -6.10 -7.57 -19.56
CA TYR A 148 -5.98 -6.93 -18.25
C TYR A 148 -7.04 -5.84 -18.14
N ALA A 149 -7.65 -5.72 -16.95
CA ALA A 149 -8.61 -4.67 -16.67
C ALA A 149 -8.43 -4.16 -15.24
N GLY A 150 -8.69 -2.87 -15.04
CA GLY A 150 -8.71 -2.24 -13.73
C GLY A 150 -10.06 -1.55 -13.51
N CYS A 151 -10.39 -1.20 -12.28
CA CYS A 151 -11.55 -0.36 -11.99
C CYS A 151 -11.43 0.32 -10.61
N GLY A 152 -12.16 1.42 -10.42
CA GLY A 152 -12.27 2.11 -9.12
C GLY A 152 -13.56 1.81 -8.36
N THR A 153 -14.54 1.19 -9.03
CA THR A 153 -15.86 0.88 -8.49
C THR A 153 -15.97 -0.56 -8.01
N ALA A 154 -17.00 -0.87 -7.21
CA ALA A 154 -17.33 -2.23 -6.76
C ALA A 154 -17.42 -3.23 -7.93
N ASP A 155 -17.98 -2.77 -9.06
CA ASP A 155 -18.10 -3.55 -10.28
C ASP A 155 -17.06 -3.08 -11.32
N CYS A 156 -16.14 -3.97 -11.69
CA CYS A 156 -15.16 -3.69 -12.73
C CYS A 156 -15.68 -3.81 -14.17
N GLY A 157 -16.98 -4.04 -14.37
CA GLY A 157 -17.56 -4.23 -15.70
C GLY A 157 -16.84 -5.31 -16.52
N GLY A 158 -16.66 -5.06 -17.82
CA GLY A 158 -16.00 -5.97 -18.76
C GLY A 158 -14.53 -5.63 -19.05
N PHE A 159 -13.83 -6.55 -19.72
CA PHE A 159 -12.41 -6.42 -20.12
C PHE A 159 -12.18 -5.50 -21.33
N ALA A 160 -13.17 -4.70 -21.72
CA ALA A 160 -13.14 -3.88 -22.94
C ALA A 160 -12.45 -2.51 -22.76
N ALA A 161 -12.15 -2.11 -21.52
CA ALA A 161 -11.47 -0.85 -21.23
C ALA A 161 -10.01 -1.12 -20.85
N THR A 162 -9.08 -0.62 -21.66
CA THR A 162 -7.67 -0.50 -21.30
C THR A 162 -7.55 0.46 -20.12
N HIS A 163 -7.68 -0.05 -18.90
CA HIS A 163 -7.61 0.77 -17.70
C HIS A 163 -6.16 1.15 -17.41
N THR A 164 -5.93 2.43 -17.14
CA THR A 164 -4.64 3.05 -16.77
C THR A 164 -3.96 2.40 -15.55
N CYS A 165 -4.68 1.56 -14.81
CA CYS A 165 -4.13 0.83 -13.67
C CYS A 165 -2.99 -0.12 -14.06
N TRP A 166 -3.07 -0.74 -15.24
CA TRP A 166 -2.10 -1.74 -15.72
C TRP A 166 -0.99 -1.16 -16.61
N THR A 167 -1.00 0.14 -16.89
CA THR A 167 0.07 0.77 -17.66
C THR A 167 1.31 0.92 -16.77
N ARG A 168 2.42 0.30 -17.22
CA ARG A 168 3.74 0.38 -16.58
C ARG A 168 4.32 1.78 -16.64
#